data_AF-A0A4R4YXJ5-F1
#
_entry.id   AF-A0A4R4YXJ5-F1
#
_cell.length_a   1.000
_cell.length_b   1.000
_cell.length_c   1.000
_cell.angle_alpha   90.00
_cell.angle_beta   90.00
_cell.angle_gamma   90.00
#
_symmetry.space_group_name_H-M   'P 1'
#
loop_
_entity.id
_entity.type
_entity.pdbx_description
1 polymer ?
#
loop_
_entity_poly.entity_id
_entity_poly.type
_entity_poly.pdbx_seq_one_letter_code
_entity_poly.pdbx_strand_id
1 'polypeptide(L)'
;MAARPETARKLLLYWMDGMVAMFAVMFLVLTVIHWEHGAISLPQFVAAVACQLGLYGLFPFLMRETYDRPRSPSPKLLVAGACAAGALVLLPHEQLAATPNWMEVGVLWLSAAALYLSLRATVVLGIVVVSLATWWSSSVTGRHWAGVLFSEILSGVALVAAMLVWRWLWRTIKDAHDGKEAKARLAVAEERLRFARDLHDLLGHSLAVISLKSELAAKLSTKDAARAEAEMADVRRLAADALTEVQLAVDGYRTLDLEEELAGVRAALEAAGARCVVDVRADGLSPAARALLAWAVREGATNVLKHSTATRCAITIDRGVLEMRNDGVRDGAADPGSGLRGLSERLVTAGGSFSAEPTPTGEFLLRAAVPA
;
A
#
# COMPACT_ATOMS: atom_id res chain seq x y z
N MET A 1 9.51 6.34 -0.32
CA MET A 1 8.44 6.42 0.70
C MET A 1 7.16 6.91 0.06
N ALA A 2 6.24 6.02 -0.33
CA ALA A 2 4.92 6.42 -0.80
C ALA A 2 4.06 6.72 0.44
N ALA A 3 3.67 7.99 0.63
CA ALA A 3 2.72 8.34 1.68
C ALA A 3 1.43 7.54 1.47
N ARG A 4 0.99 6.79 2.51
CA ARG A 4 -0.28 6.06 2.47
C ARG A 4 -1.40 7.07 2.13
N PRO A 5 -2.38 6.70 1.29
CA PRO A 5 -3.48 7.59 0.88
C PRO A 5 -4.24 8.13 2.08
N GLU A 6 -4.32 7.37 3.16
CA GLU A 6 -4.89 7.83 4.43
C GLU A 6 -4.08 8.95 5.09
N THR A 7 -2.76 8.95 4.95
CA THR A 7 -1.89 10.01 5.46
C THR A 7 -2.09 11.27 4.66
N ALA A 8 -2.09 11.18 3.33
CA ALA A 8 -2.43 12.30 2.46
C ALA A 8 -3.84 12.83 2.77
N ARG A 9 -4.77 11.90 3.06
CA ARG A 9 -6.14 12.25 3.43
C ARG A 9 -6.21 13.05 4.72
N LYS A 10 -5.57 12.54 5.77
CA LYS A 10 -5.51 13.22 7.07
C LYS A 10 -4.85 14.58 6.94
N LEU A 11 -3.75 14.69 6.19
CA LEU A 11 -2.98 15.92 6.04
C LEU A 11 -3.78 17.01 5.33
N LEU A 12 -4.48 16.66 4.25
CA LEU A 12 -5.37 17.58 3.54
C LEU A 12 -6.58 17.98 4.41
N LEU A 13 -7.23 17.03 5.11
CA LEU A 13 -8.33 17.36 6.03
C LEU A 13 -7.88 18.30 7.15
N TYR A 14 -6.74 18.03 7.78
CA TYR A 14 -6.21 18.88 8.85
C TYR A 14 -5.80 20.26 8.36
N TRP A 15 -5.24 20.37 7.16
CA TRP A 15 -4.88 21.66 6.58
C TRP A 15 -6.12 22.53 6.34
N MET A 16 -7.19 21.92 5.82
CA MET A 16 -8.47 22.59 5.61
C MET A 16 -9.14 22.97 6.93
N ASP A 17 -9.22 22.04 7.90
CA ASP A 17 -9.77 22.31 9.23
C ASP A 17 -8.99 23.44 9.93
N GLY A 18 -7.67 23.47 9.76
CA GLY A 18 -6.80 24.55 10.25
C GLY A 18 -7.10 25.90 9.58
N MET A 19 -7.31 25.93 8.27
CA MET A 19 -7.65 27.17 7.57
C MET A 19 -9.03 27.70 7.98
N VAL A 20 -10.01 26.82 8.15
CA VAL A 20 -11.35 27.19 8.63
C VAL A 20 -11.29 27.69 10.07
N ALA A 21 -10.51 27.04 10.94
CA ALA A 21 -10.28 27.49 12.30
C ALA A 21 -9.60 28.87 12.35
N MET A 22 -8.64 29.12 11.46
CA MET A 22 -7.99 30.44 11.33
C MET A 22 -9.01 31.52 10.95
N PHE A 23 -9.88 31.26 9.96
CA PHE A 23 -10.99 32.17 9.62
C PHE A 23 -11.94 32.38 10.80
N ALA A 24 -12.31 31.30 11.50
CA ALA A 24 -13.19 31.37 12.67
C ALA A 24 -12.62 32.28 13.77
N VAL A 25 -11.33 32.11 14.09
CA VAL A 25 -10.64 32.94 15.09
C VAL A 25 -10.59 34.40 14.63
N MET A 26 -10.24 34.66 13.37
CA MET A 26 -10.18 36.00 12.82
C MET A 26 -11.53 36.73 12.95
N PHE A 27 -12.63 36.10 12.52
CA PHE A 27 -13.97 36.71 12.58
C PHE A 27 -14.51 36.81 14.02
N LEU A 28 -14.16 35.87 14.90
CA LEU A 28 -14.50 35.96 16.32
C LEU A 28 -13.80 37.16 16.98
N VAL A 29 -12.50 37.35 16.71
CA VAL A 29 -11.73 38.50 17.21
C VAL A 29 -12.32 39.81 16.72
N LEU A 30 -12.67 39.90 15.44
CA LEU A 30 -13.38 41.08 14.91
C LEU A 30 -14.70 41.32 15.64
N THR A 31 -15.44 40.27 15.97
CA THR A 31 -16.73 40.40 16.68
C THR A 31 -16.53 40.94 18.08
N VAL A 32 -15.48 40.50 18.78
CA VAL A 32 -15.09 41.02 20.10
C VAL A 32 -14.70 42.49 20.01
N ILE A 33 -13.87 42.87 19.02
CA ILE A 33 -13.45 44.26 18.82
C ILE A 33 -14.66 45.18 18.67
N HIS A 34 -15.63 44.79 17.83
CA HIS A 34 -16.83 45.61 17.62
C HIS A 34 -17.72 45.71 18.86
N TRP A 35 -17.78 44.66 19.68
CA TRP A 35 -18.49 44.71 20.95
C TRP A 35 -17.79 45.64 21.95
N GLU A 36 -16.47 45.57 22.08
CA GLU A 36 -15.69 46.45 22.97
C GLU A 36 -15.80 47.93 22.58
N HIS A 37 -15.89 48.23 21.28
CA HIS A 37 -16.10 49.59 20.78
C HIS A 37 -17.56 50.07 20.89
N GLY A 38 -18.46 49.24 21.43
CA GLY A 38 -19.88 49.58 21.59
C GLY A 38 -20.68 49.59 20.29
N ALA A 39 -20.16 49.02 19.20
CA ALA A 39 -20.84 48.95 17.91
C ALA A 39 -21.97 47.91 17.90
N ILE A 40 -21.96 46.95 18.82
CA ILE A 40 -23.03 45.95 19.03
C ILE A 40 -23.36 45.77 20.50
N SER A 41 -24.63 45.49 20.76
CA SER A 41 -25.14 45.15 22.10
C SER A 41 -24.71 43.74 22.54
N LEU A 42 -24.72 43.47 23.85
CA LEU A 42 -24.40 42.14 24.40
C LEU A 42 -25.28 41.00 23.81
N PRO A 43 -26.61 41.16 23.64
CA PRO A 43 -27.42 40.12 22.98
C PRO A 43 -27.02 39.87 21.52
N GLN A 44 -26.69 40.92 20.76
CA GLN A 44 -26.22 40.80 19.37
C GLN A 44 -24.88 40.08 19.31
N PHE A 45 -23.95 40.41 20.20
CA PHE A 45 -22.65 39.75 20.31
C PHE A 45 -22.81 38.24 20.53
N VAL A 46 -23.60 37.83 21.53
CA VAL A 46 -23.83 36.41 21.84
C VAL A 46 -24.46 35.68 20.66
N ALA A 47 -25.44 36.28 20.00
CA ALA A 47 -26.11 35.69 18.85
C ALA A 47 -25.17 35.58 17.62
N ALA A 48 -24.33 36.58 17.37
CA ALA A 48 -23.37 36.57 16.26
C ALA A 48 -22.29 35.50 16.46
N VAL A 49 -21.76 35.38 17.68
CA VAL A 49 -20.81 34.32 18.04
C VAL A 49 -21.43 32.94 17.88
N ALA A 50 -22.68 32.74 18.34
CA ALA A 50 -23.38 31.47 18.16
C ALA A 50 -23.55 31.10 16.67
N CYS A 51 -23.89 32.08 15.83
CA CYS A 51 -23.99 31.90 14.38
C CYS A 51 -22.63 31.55 13.74
N GLN A 52 -21.56 32.24 14.12
CA GLN A 52 -20.21 31.94 13.63
C GLN A 52 -19.75 30.54 14.04
N LEU A 53 -19.91 30.17 15.32
CA LEU A 53 -19.58 28.83 15.80
C LEU A 53 -20.39 27.75 15.08
N GLY A 54 -21.67 28.02 14.80
CA GLY A 54 -22.51 27.13 13.99
C GLY A 54 -21.97 26.94 12.58
N LEU A 55 -21.64 28.02 11.87
CA LEU A 55 -21.09 27.95 10.51
C LEU A 55 -19.73 27.25 10.48
N TYR A 56 -18.75 27.77 11.23
CA TYR A 56 -17.38 27.24 11.21
C TYR A 56 -17.28 25.84 11.82
N GLY A 57 -18.12 25.53 12.81
CA GLY A 57 -18.20 24.20 13.40
C GLY A 57 -18.82 23.16 12.45
N LEU A 58 -19.82 23.53 11.65
CA LEU A 58 -20.44 22.62 10.67
C LEU A 58 -19.61 22.45 9.41
N PHE A 59 -18.78 23.41 9.07
CA PHE A 59 -18.04 23.43 7.80
C PHE A 59 -17.11 22.22 7.58
N PRO A 60 -16.28 21.77 8.55
CA PRO A 60 -15.52 20.52 8.44
C PRO A 60 -16.40 19.30 8.12
N PHE A 61 -17.59 19.21 8.73
CA PHE A 61 -18.51 18.10 8.48
C PHE A 61 -19.12 18.17 7.08
N LEU A 62 -19.48 19.37 6.62
CA LEU A 62 -19.96 19.58 5.25
C LEU A 62 -18.92 19.16 4.23
N MET A 63 -17.65 19.48 4.46
CA MET A 63 -16.56 19.06 3.58
C MET A 63 -16.38 17.56 3.57
N ARG A 64 -16.31 16.93 4.75
CA ARG A 64 -16.16 15.48 4.92
C ARG A 64 -17.26 14.69 4.23
N GLU A 65 -18.50 15.16 4.34
CA GLU A 65 -19.66 14.52 3.72
C GLU A 65 -19.60 14.52 2.18
N THR A 66 -18.99 15.55 1.56
CA THR A 66 -18.81 15.62 0.10
C THR A 66 -17.69 14.74 -0.45
N TYR A 67 -16.78 14.26 0.40
CA TYR A 67 -15.77 13.28 -0.02
C TYR A 67 -16.34 11.88 -0.13
N ASP A 68 -17.25 11.53 0.78
CA ASP A 68 -17.69 10.15 0.96
C ASP A 68 -19.05 9.87 0.28
N ARG A 69 -19.86 10.90 -0.04
CA ARG A 69 -21.21 10.73 -0.61
C ARG A 69 -21.48 11.56 -1.87
N PRO A 70 -22.35 11.07 -2.77
CA PRO A 70 -22.82 11.84 -3.91
C PRO A 70 -23.65 13.06 -3.49
N ARG A 71 -23.76 14.04 -4.40
CA ARG A 71 -24.47 15.32 -4.26
C ARG A 71 -25.89 15.16 -3.71
N SER A 72 -26.04 15.19 -2.39
CA SER A 72 -27.34 15.26 -1.72
C SER A 72 -27.28 16.42 -0.73
N PRO A 73 -28.20 17.40 -0.82
CA PRO A 73 -28.21 18.53 0.09
C PRO A 73 -28.46 18.01 1.51
N SER A 74 -27.47 18.18 2.38
CA SER A 74 -27.58 17.78 3.78
C SER A 74 -28.34 18.85 4.58
N PRO A 75 -29.14 18.48 5.59
CA PRO A 75 -29.76 19.46 6.50
C PRO A 75 -28.74 20.42 7.12
N LYS A 76 -27.50 19.94 7.31
CA LYS A 76 -26.37 20.74 7.81
C LYS A 76 -26.05 21.94 6.91
N LEU A 77 -26.24 21.82 5.59
CA LEU A 77 -25.99 22.92 4.64
C LEU A 77 -27.00 24.06 4.84
N LEU A 78 -28.26 23.71 5.13
CA LEU A 78 -29.32 24.67 5.44
C LEU A 78 -29.07 25.35 6.79
N VAL A 79 -28.69 24.58 7.81
CA VAL A 79 -28.33 25.14 9.14
C VAL A 79 -27.13 26.07 9.02
N ALA A 80 -26.07 25.66 8.31
CA ALA A 80 -24.91 26.52 8.06
C ALA A 80 -25.29 27.80 7.28
N GLY A 81 -26.23 27.71 6.34
CA GLY A 81 -26.74 28.88 5.61
C GLY A 81 -27.54 29.84 6.49
N ALA A 82 -28.38 29.31 7.38
CA ALA A 82 -29.09 30.10 8.38
C ALA A 82 -28.12 30.79 9.35
N CYS A 83 -27.08 30.08 9.78
CA CYS A 83 -25.99 30.64 10.59
C CYS A 83 -25.22 31.74 9.86
N ALA A 84 -24.88 31.54 8.58
CA ALA A 84 -24.20 32.55 7.78
C ALA A 84 -25.06 33.82 7.60
N ALA A 85 -26.34 33.65 7.27
CA ALA A 85 -27.29 34.75 7.16
C ALA A 85 -27.48 35.48 8.50
N GLY A 86 -27.61 34.74 9.60
CA GLY A 86 -27.71 35.31 10.96
C GLY A 86 -26.48 36.14 11.33
N ALA A 87 -25.27 35.62 11.07
CA ALA A 87 -24.04 36.36 11.29
C ALA A 87 -23.99 37.67 10.46
N LEU A 88 -24.38 37.62 9.19
CA LEU A 88 -24.42 38.80 8.32
C LEU A 88 -25.38 39.89 8.80
N VAL A 89 -26.53 39.51 9.37
CA VAL A 89 -27.54 40.46 9.86
C VAL A 89 -27.16 41.07 11.22
N LEU A 90 -26.46 40.31 12.07
CA LEU A 90 -26.18 40.69 13.45
C LEU A 90 -24.90 41.53 13.62
N LEU A 91 -23.99 41.49 12.65
CA LEU A 91 -22.68 42.12 12.75
C LEU A 91 -22.67 43.54 12.19
N PRO A 92 -22.00 44.48 12.88
CA PRO A 92 -22.04 45.88 12.53
C PRO A 92 -21.25 46.13 11.24
N HIS A 93 -21.74 47.09 10.46
CA HIS A 93 -21.25 47.36 9.09
C HIS A 93 -20.31 48.56 9.01
N GLU A 94 -20.04 49.23 10.13
CA GLU A 94 -19.04 50.31 10.18
C GLU A 94 -17.64 49.73 10.09
N GLN A 95 -17.00 49.90 8.93
CA GLN A 95 -15.62 49.46 8.74
C GLN A 95 -14.66 50.48 9.36
N LEU A 96 -13.87 50.05 10.35
CA LEU A 96 -12.49 50.51 10.41
C LEU A 96 -11.84 50.17 9.05
N ALA A 97 -11.13 51.11 8.44
CA ALA A 97 -10.60 51.04 7.07
C ALA A 97 -9.72 49.81 6.75
N ALA A 98 -9.37 48.98 7.74
CA ALA A 98 -8.56 47.77 7.63
C ALA A 98 -9.29 46.47 8.05
N THR A 99 -10.62 46.46 8.21
CA THR A 99 -11.36 45.28 8.67
C THR A 99 -11.83 44.38 7.49
N PRO A 100 -11.64 43.04 7.59
CA PRO A 100 -12.18 42.08 6.65
C PRO A 100 -13.68 42.24 6.45
N ASN A 101 -14.16 42.01 5.22
CA ASN A 101 -15.57 42.16 4.92
C ASN A 101 -16.38 41.01 5.53
N TRP A 102 -17.38 41.31 6.36
CA TRP A 102 -18.28 40.29 6.92
C TRP A 102 -18.98 39.45 5.85
N MET A 103 -19.05 39.94 4.62
CA MET A 103 -19.59 39.22 3.45
C MET A 103 -18.80 37.94 3.12
N GLU A 104 -17.53 37.84 3.52
CA GLU A 104 -16.71 36.63 3.36
C GLU A 104 -17.32 35.42 4.10
N VAL A 105 -18.09 35.65 5.17
CA VAL A 105 -18.86 34.60 5.87
C VAL A 105 -19.89 33.95 4.94
N GLY A 106 -20.58 34.76 4.13
CA GLY A 106 -21.54 34.29 3.12
C GLY A 106 -20.85 33.59 1.95
N VAL A 107 -19.70 34.10 1.52
CA VAL A 107 -18.87 33.49 0.46
C VAL A 107 -18.32 32.13 0.91
N LEU A 108 -17.94 31.99 2.17
CA LEU A 108 -17.52 30.71 2.75
C LEU A 108 -18.66 29.68 2.73
N TRP A 109 -19.89 30.08 3.08
CA TRP A 109 -21.03 29.19 2.95
C TRP A 109 -21.33 28.83 1.47
N LEU A 110 -21.31 29.81 0.57
CA LEU A 110 -21.56 29.61 -0.87
C LEU A 110 -20.57 28.61 -1.48
N SER A 111 -19.30 28.71 -1.11
CA SER A 111 -18.26 27.82 -1.59
C SER A 111 -18.48 26.39 -1.10
N ALA A 112 -18.91 26.17 0.15
CA ALA A 112 -19.36 24.85 0.60
C ALA A 112 -20.58 24.36 -0.19
N ALA A 113 -21.59 25.22 -0.43
CA ALA A 113 -22.78 24.90 -1.21
C ALA A 113 -22.44 24.48 -2.66
N ALA A 114 -21.38 25.03 -3.24
CA ALA A 114 -20.90 24.69 -4.58
C ALA A 114 -20.52 23.21 -4.74
N LEU A 115 -20.17 22.53 -3.65
CA LEU A 115 -19.84 21.10 -3.65
C LEU A 115 -21.08 20.21 -3.74
N TYR A 116 -22.21 20.69 -3.22
CA TYR A 116 -23.49 19.98 -3.20
C TYR A 116 -24.35 20.26 -4.43
N LEU A 117 -24.24 21.46 -4.98
CA LEU A 117 -25.09 21.94 -6.07
C LEU A 117 -24.51 21.62 -7.46
N SER A 118 -25.35 21.74 -8.48
CA SER A 118 -24.91 21.77 -9.88
C SER A 118 -24.24 23.11 -10.19
N LEU A 119 -23.35 23.16 -11.20
CA LEU A 119 -22.65 24.40 -11.56
C LEU A 119 -23.64 25.55 -11.84
N ARG A 120 -24.76 25.26 -12.51
CA ARG A 120 -25.81 26.26 -12.79
C ARG A 120 -26.44 26.78 -11.51
N ALA A 121 -26.80 25.90 -10.58
CA ALA A 121 -27.39 26.29 -9.31
C ALA A 121 -26.40 27.09 -8.44
N THR A 122 -25.12 26.72 -8.44
CA THR A 122 -24.06 27.50 -7.76
C THR A 122 -23.91 28.89 -8.35
N VAL A 123 -23.91 29.03 -9.67
CA VAL A 123 -23.80 30.33 -10.34
C VAL A 123 -25.00 31.20 -10.03
N VAL A 124 -26.23 30.66 -10.12
CA VAL A 124 -27.45 31.40 -9.78
C VAL A 124 -27.45 31.83 -8.32
N LEU A 125 -27.13 30.91 -7.40
CA LEU A 125 -27.05 31.22 -5.98
C LEU A 125 -25.96 32.25 -5.69
N GLY A 126 -24.81 32.14 -6.35
CA GLY A 126 -23.72 33.11 -6.23
C GLY A 126 -24.11 34.50 -6.71
N ILE A 127 -24.81 34.62 -7.85
CA ILE A 127 -25.33 35.90 -8.35
C ILE A 127 -26.28 36.51 -7.32
N VAL A 128 -27.20 35.72 -6.74
CA VAL A 128 -28.15 36.19 -5.73
C VAL A 128 -27.42 36.66 -4.47
N VAL A 129 -26.50 35.86 -3.94
CA VAL A 129 -25.74 36.18 -2.72
C VAL A 129 -24.90 37.44 -2.94
N VAL A 130 -24.13 37.53 -4.04
CA VAL A 130 -23.27 38.68 -4.35
C VAL A 130 -24.08 39.95 -4.64
N SER A 131 -25.23 39.83 -5.30
CA SER A 131 -26.10 40.96 -5.62
C SER A 131 -26.77 41.53 -4.37
N LEU A 132 -27.32 40.67 -3.51
CA LEU A 132 -27.89 41.07 -2.21
C LEU A 132 -26.80 41.68 -1.32
N ALA A 133 -25.63 41.06 -1.29
CA ALA A 133 -24.45 41.51 -0.56
C ALA A 133 -24.04 42.93 -0.97
N THR A 134 -23.90 43.16 -2.27
CA THR A 134 -23.50 44.46 -2.81
C THR A 134 -24.57 45.51 -2.59
N TRP A 135 -25.83 45.18 -2.87
CA TRP A 135 -26.95 46.11 -2.67
C TRP A 135 -26.99 46.56 -1.20
N TRP A 136 -26.92 45.61 -0.27
CA TRP A 136 -26.88 45.90 1.16
C TRP A 136 -25.67 46.75 1.53
N SER A 137 -24.46 46.32 1.16
CA SER A 137 -23.22 47.02 1.50
C SER A 137 -23.17 48.44 0.95
N SER A 138 -23.59 48.65 -0.31
CA SER A 138 -23.64 49.98 -0.92
C SER A 138 -24.68 50.89 -0.25
N SER A 139 -25.82 50.34 0.18
CA SER A 139 -26.87 51.09 0.88
C SER A 139 -26.45 51.56 2.28
N VAL A 140 -25.64 50.77 2.99
CA VAL A 140 -25.21 51.06 4.36
C VAL A 140 -23.93 51.89 4.41
N THR A 141 -22.96 51.60 3.54
CA THR A 141 -21.62 52.24 3.59
C THR A 141 -21.49 53.47 2.70
N GLY A 142 -22.44 53.71 1.79
CA GLY A 142 -22.34 54.77 0.78
C GLY A 142 -21.22 54.58 -0.25
N ARG A 143 -20.54 53.42 -0.24
CA ARG A 143 -19.49 53.10 -1.21
C ARG A 143 -20.05 52.87 -2.60
N HIS A 144 -19.24 53.17 -3.62
CA HIS A 144 -19.59 52.89 -5.00
C HIS A 144 -19.76 51.37 -5.21
N TRP A 145 -20.96 50.96 -5.61
CA TRP A 145 -21.37 49.57 -5.79
C TRP A 145 -20.39 48.75 -6.64
N ALA A 146 -19.75 49.37 -7.64
CA ALA A 146 -18.80 48.68 -8.53
C ALA A 146 -17.55 48.14 -7.82
N GLY A 147 -17.01 48.87 -6.83
CA GLY A 147 -15.81 48.44 -6.10
C GLY A 147 -16.11 47.25 -5.18
N VAL A 148 -17.26 47.30 -4.51
CA VAL A 148 -17.75 46.22 -3.64
C VAL A 148 -18.05 44.96 -4.47
N LEU A 149 -18.76 45.10 -5.61
CA LEU A 149 -19.00 43.97 -6.51
C LEU A 149 -17.70 43.30 -6.94
N PHE A 150 -16.70 44.09 -7.32
CA PHE A 150 -15.45 43.54 -7.82
C PHE A 150 -14.75 42.68 -6.77
N SER A 151 -14.62 43.17 -5.53
CA SER A 151 -14.00 42.40 -4.44
C SER A 151 -14.81 41.15 -4.05
N GLU A 152 -16.14 41.23 -4.05
CA GLU A 152 -17.03 40.10 -3.73
C GLU A 152 -16.98 39.01 -4.81
N ILE A 153 -17.01 39.41 -6.09
CA ILE A 153 -16.88 38.47 -7.21
C ILE A 153 -15.51 37.80 -7.18
N LEU A 154 -14.44 38.58 -6.98
CA LEU A 154 -13.09 38.03 -6.98
C LEU A 154 -12.88 37.01 -5.86
N SER A 155 -13.26 37.36 -4.63
CA SER A 155 -13.17 36.46 -3.47
C SER A 155 -14.10 35.24 -3.61
N GLY A 156 -15.34 35.44 -4.07
CA GLY A 156 -16.29 34.38 -4.34
C GLY A 156 -15.81 33.36 -5.37
N VAL A 157 -15.33 33.85 -6.52
CA VAL A 157 -14.76 33.00 -7.56
C VAL A 157 -13.52 32.28 -7.07
N ALA A 158 -12.61 32.96 -6.37
CA ALA A 158 -11.39 32.36 -5.84
C ALA A 158 -11.70 31.22 -4.85
N LEU A 159 -12.62 31.43 -3.90
CA LEU A 159 -12.94 30.43 -2.88
C LEU A 159 -13.71 29.24 -3.46
N VAL A 160 -14.67 29.47 -4.36
CA VAL A 160 -15.37 28.39 -5.09
C VAL A 160 -14.38 27.60 -5.95
N ALA A 161 -13.51 28.28 -6.71
CA ALA A 161 -12.51 27.62 -7.53
C ALA A 161 -11.53 26.79 -6.68
N ALA A 162 -11.06 27.34 -5.57
CA ALA A 162 -10.20 26.63 -4.62
C ALA A 162 -10.87 25.34 -4.13
N MET A 163 -12.16 25.36 -3.77
CA MET A 163 -12.89 24.17 -3.34
C MET A 163 -13.10 23.15 -4.46
N LEU A 164 -13.36 23.59 -5.68
CA LEU A 164 -13.51 22.69 -6.83
C LEU A 164 -12.18 22.02 -7.21
N VAL A 165 -11.09 22.78 -7.23
CA VAL A 165 -9.72 22.29 -7.44
C VAL A 165 -9.34 21.31 -6.34
N TRP A 166 -9.64 21.64 -5.09
CA TRP A 166 -9.42 20.76 -3.96
C TRP A 166 -10.16 19.44 -4.15
N ARG A 167 -11.47 19.46 -4.40
CA ARG A 167 -12.27 18.25 -4.67
C ARG A 167 -11.76 17.46 -5.88
N TRP A 168 -11.21 18.12 -6.89
CA TRP A 168 -10.59 17.46 -8.04
C TRP A 168 -9.31 16.75 -7.63
N LEU A 169 -8.38 17.44 -6.95
CA LEU A 169 -7.12 16.88 -6.47
C LEU A 169 -7.35 15.62 -5.63
N TRP A 170 -8.33 15.69 -4.73
CA TRP A 170 -8.75 14.57 -3.90
C TRP A 170 -9.22 13.34 -4.69
N ARG A 171 -10.09 13.54 -5.68
CA ARG A 171 -10.57 12.45 -6.54
C ARG A 171 -9.42 11.86 -7.34
N THR A 172 -8.57 12.69 -7.93
CA THR A 172 -7.40 12.24 -8.69
C THR A 172 -6.43 11.41 -7.84
N ILE A 173 -6.15 11.82 -6.60
CA ILE A 173 -5.29 11.06 -5.68
C ILE A 173 -5.91 9.71 -5.34
N LYS A 174 -7.23 9.68 -5.08
CA LYS A 174 -7.96 8.45 -4.77
C LYS A 174 -7.96 7.50 -5.96
N ASP A 175 -8.37 7.97 -7.14
CA ASP A 175 -8.43 7.17 -8.37
C ASP A 175 -7.05 6.62 -8.75
N ALA A 176 -5.98 7.42 -8.55
CA ALA A 176 -4.61 6.97 -8.77
C ALA A 176 -4.18 5.88 -7.78
N HIS A 177 -4.66 5.92 -6.54
CA HIS A 177 -4.36 4.88 -5.55
C HIS A 177 -5.12 3.59 -5.83
N ASP A 178 -6.43 3.69 -6.03
CA ASP A 178 -7.30 2.56 -6.35
C ASP A 178 -6.82 1.86 -7.64
N GLY A 179 -6.36 2.65 -8.63
CA GLY A 179 -5.75 2.13 -9.86
C GLY A 179 -4.43 1.38 -9.65
N LYS A 180 -3.61 1.78 -8.67
CA LYS A 180 -2.37 1.05 -8.34
C LYS A 180 -2.68 -0.30 -7.68
N GLU A 181 -3.62 -0.34 -6.76
CA GLU A 181 -4.05 -1.60 -6.15
C GLU A 181 -4.66 -2.56 -7.19
N ALA A 182 -5.53 -2.05 -8.06
CA ALA A 182 -6.12 -2.84 -9.13
C ALA A 182 -5.06 -3.41 -10.08
N LYS A 183 -4.06 -2.60 -10.47
CA LYS A 183 -2.92 -3.06 -11.29
C LYS A 183 -2.08 -4.13 -10.59
N ALA A 184 -1.80 -3.98 -9.29
CA ALA A 184 -1.05 -4.97 -8.54
C ALA A 184 -1.81 -6.31 -8.45
N ARG A 185 -3.13 -6.27 -8.20
CA ARG A 185 -3.97 -7.48 -8.20
C ARG A 185 -4.04 -8.14 -9.57
N LEU A 186 -4.14 -7.35 -10.64
CA LEU A 186 -4.13 -7.87 -12.01
C LEU A 186 -2.79 -8.54 -12.34
N ALA A 187 -1.66 -7.90 -12.02
CA ALA A 187 -0.34 -8.46 -12.26
C ALA A 187 -0.16 -9.82 -11.54
N VAL A 188 -0.61 -9.93 -10.28
CA VAL A 188 -0.58 -11.21 -9.55
C VAL A 188 -1.49 -12.26 -10.20
N ALA A 189 -2.67 -11.88 -10.69
CA ALA A 189 -3.58 -12.80 -11.36
C ALA A 189 -3.04 -13.28 -12.72
N GLU A 190 -2.47 -12.38 -13.51
CA GLU A 190 -1.80 -12.69 -14.78
C GLU A 190 -0.62 -13.65 -14.56
N GLU A 191 0.17 -13.42 -13.51
CA GLU A 191 1.26 -14.30 -13.14
C GLU A 191 0.78 -15.71 -12.77
N ARG A 192 -0.30 -15.81 -11.97
CA ARG A 192 -0.92 -17.09 -11.63
C ARG A 192 -1.44 -17.85 -12.85
N LEU A 193 -2.04 -17.13 -13.81
CA LEU A 193 -2.53 -17.73 -15.05
C LEU A 193 -1.38 -18.21 -15.95
N ARG A 194 -0.30 -17.44 -16.02
CA ARG A 194 0.91 -17.85 -16.73
C ARG A 194 1.51 -19.13 -16.11
N PHE A 195 1.69 -19.13 -14.79
CA PHE A 195 2.18 -20.29 -14.05
C PHE A 195 1.31 -21.54 -14.26
N ALA A 196 -0.02 -21.39 -14.20
CA ALA A 196 -0.93 -22.50 -14.45
C ALA A 196 -0.79 -23.06 -15.87
N ARG A 197 -0.54 -22.21 -16.86
CA ARG A 197 -0.29 -22.63 -18.25
C ARG A 197 1.04 -23.35 -18.39
N ASP A 198 2.11 -22.79 -17.84
CA ASP A 198 3.45 -23.38 -17.92
C ASP A 198 3.48 -24.76 -17.22
N LEU A 199 2.81 -24.90 -16.07
CA LEU A 199 2.62 -26.20 -15.41
C LEU A 199 1.79 -27.17 -16.25
N HIS A 200 0.72 -26.68 -16.89
CA HIS A 200 -0.12 -27.52 -17.73
C HIS A 200 0.64 -28.04 -18.96
N ASP A 201 1.47 -27.21 -19.58
CA ASP A 201 2.26 -27.59 -20.75
C ASP A 201 3.36 -28.62 -20.38
N LEU A 202 4.05 -28.40 -19.24
CA LEU A 202 5.02 -29.33 -18.66
C LEU A 202 4.39 -30.70 -18.34
N LEU A 203 3.28 -30.70 -17.60
CA LEU A 203 2.60 -31.94 -17.18
C LEU A 203 1.92 -32.64 -18.35
N GLY A 204 1.29 -31.88 -19.25
CA GLY A 204 0.46 -32.41 -20.33
C GLY A 204 1.25 -33.29 -21.29
N HIS A 205 2.46 -32.89 -21.66
CA HIS A 205 3.32 -33.67 -22.55
C HIS A 205 3.76 -34.99 -21.89
N SER A 206 4.32 -34.90 -20.68
CA SER A 206 4.83 -36.07 -19.96
C SER A 206 3.73 -37.09 -19.64
N LEU A 207 2.56 -36.63 -19.21
CA LEU A 207 1.42 -37.52 -18.94
C LEU A 207 0.89 -38.21 -20.20
N ALA A 208 0.88 -37.53 -21.35
CA ALA A 208 0.48 -38.14 -22.63
C ALA A 208 1.42 -39.28 -23.04
N VAL A 209 2.74 -39.07 -22.92
CA VAL A 209 3.75 -40.10 -23.24
C VAL A 209 3.69 -41.27 -22.25
N ILE A 210 3.54 -40.99 -20.95
CA ILE A 210 3.37 -42.00 -19.91
C ILE A 210 2.14 -42.88 -20.20
N SER A 211 1.01 -42.26 -20.57
CA SER A 211 -0.22 -42.99 -20.91
C SER A 211 0.00 -43.90 -22.11
N LEU A 212 0.62 -43.40 -23.18
CA LEU A 212 0.86 -44.16 -24.41
C LEU A 212 1.80 -45.36 -24.17
N LYS A 213 2.91 -45.16 -23.44
CA LYS A 213 3.85 -46.24 -23.08
C LYS A 213 3.22 -47.27 -22.14
N SER A 214 2.39 -46.82 -21.20
CA SER A 214 1.64 -47.73 -20.30
C SER A 214 0.66 -48.61 -21.08
N GLU A 215 -0.04 -48.06 -22.08
CA GLU A 215 -0.94 -48.81 -22.95
C GLU A 215 -0.16 -49.81 -23.83
N LEU A 216 1.01 -49.43 -24.34
CA LEU A 216 1.90 -50.33 -25.09
C LEU A 216 2.42 -51.48 -24.23
N ALA A 217 2.88 -51.19 -23.01
CA ALA A 217 3.32 -52.20 -22.05
C ALA A 217 2.20 -53.20 -21.74
N ALA A 218 0.96 -52.72 -21.53
CA ALA A 218 -0.20 -53.57 -21.31
C ALA A 218 -0.46 -54.53 -22.49
N LYS A 219 -0.40 -54.02 -23.74
CA LYS A 219 -0.58 -54.82 -24.96
C LYS A 219 0.54 -55.85 -25.17
N LEU A 220 1.76 -55.56 -24.72
CA LEU A 220 2.92 -56.45 -24.85
C LEU A 220 3.03 -57.48 -23.71
N SER A 221 2.38 -57.25 -22.56
CA SER A 221 2.52 -58.08 -21.36
C SER A 221 2.37 -59.59 -21.58
N THR A 222 1.50 -60.03 -22.49
CA THR A 222 1.26 -61.45 -22.80
C THR A 222 2.02 -61.94 -24.03
N LYS A 223 2.60 -61.04 -24.84
CA LYS A 223 3.24 -61.36 -26.12
C LYS A 223 4.77 -61.26 -26.07
N ASP A 224 5.29 -60.29 -25.32
CA ASP A 224 6.70 -59.98 -25.18
C ASP A 224 6.93 -59.31 -23.82
N ALA A 225 7.10 -60.15 -22.80
CA ALA A 225 7.26 -59.71 -21.41
C ALA A 225 8.51 -58.83 -21.22
N ALA A 226 9.60 -59.11 -21.94
CA ALA A 226 10.85 -58.36 -21.85
C ALA A 226 10.67 -56.92 -22.37
N ARG A 227 10.00 -56.73 -23.52
CA ARG A 227 9.67 -55.37 -23.99
C ARG A 227 8.66 -54.67 -23.08
N ALA A 228 7.67 -55.38 -22.54
CA ALA A 228 6.71 -54.77 -21.61
C ALA A 228 7.40 -54.24 -20.35
N GLU A 229 8.38 -54.97 -19.81
CA GLU A 229 9.18 -54.55 -18.67
C GLU A 229 10.04 -53.31 -18.98
N ALA A 230 10.65 -53.26 -20.17
CA ALA A 230 11.41 -52.09 -20.63
C ALA A 230 10.54 -50.83 -20.76
N GLU A 231 9.33 -50.94 -21.35
CA GLU A 231 8.40 -49.81 -21.44
C GLU A 231 7.94 -49.33 -20.06
N MET A 232 7.74 -50.23 -19.10
CA MET A 232 7.36 -49.85 -17.73
C MET A 232 8.53 -49.22 -16.95
N ALA A 233 9.77 -49.62 -17.22
CA ALA A 233 10.94 -48.95 -16.68
C ALA A 233 11.07 -47.51 -17.20
N ASP A 234 10.77 -47.28 -18.48
CA ASP A 234 10.71 -45.95 -19.08
C ASP A 234 9.59 -45.10 -18.47
N VAL A 235 8.39 -45.65 -18.27
CA VAL A 235 7.28 -44.96 -17.58
C VAL A 235 7.69 -44.49 -16.20
N ARG A 236 8.35 -45.35 -15.40
CA ARG A 236 8.83 -45.00 -14.07
C ARG A 236 9.87 -43.88 -14.11
N ARG A 237 10.78 -43.89 -15.09
CA ARG A 237 11.76 -42.82 -15.28
C ARG A 237 11.08 -41.50 -15.64
N LEU A 238 10.21 -41.50 -16.66
CA LEU A 238 9.44 -40.33 -17.10
C LEU A 238 8.59 -39.72 -15.98
N ALA A 239 7.98 -40.55 -15.12
CA ALA A 239 7.20 -40.08 -13.98
C ALA A 239 8.08 -39.42 -12.91
N ALA A 240 9.28 -39.97 -12.65
CA ALA A 240 10.24 -39.39 -11.71
C ALA A 240 10.82 -38.06 -12.23
N ASP A 241 11.13 -37.99 -13.52
CA ASP A 241 11.63 -36.79 -14.18
C ASP A 241 10.56 -35.68 -14.15
N ALA A 242 9.31 -35.99 -14.54
CA ALA A 242 8.19 -35.04 -14.49
C ALA A 242 7.89 -34.54 -13.07
N LEU A 243 7.99 -35.41 -12.06
CA LEU A 243 7.84 -35.01 -10.65
C LEU A 243 8.95 -34.04 -10.24
N THR A 244 10.19 -34.29 -10.67
CA THR A 244 11.35 -33.43 -10.41
C THR A 244 11.17 -32.07 -11.10
N GLU A 245 10.74 -32.04 -12.36
CA GLU A 245 10.46 -30.80 -13.09
C GLU A 245 9.35 -29.96 -12.44
N VAL A 246 8.28 -30.59 -11.95
CA VAL A 246 7.22 -29.90 -11.20
C VAL A 246 7.74 -29.36 -9.88
N GLN A 247 8.52 -30.15 -9.14
CA GLN A 247 9.15 -29.69 -7.90
C GLN A 247 10.03 -28.47 -8.19
N LEU A 248 10.89 -28.53 -9.20
CA LEU A 248 11.74 -27.42 -9.65
C LEU A 248 10.94 -26.19 -10.09
N ALA A 249 9.81 -26.36 -10.78
CA ALA A 249 8.95 -25.26 -11.22
C ALA A 249 8.23 -24.58 -10.04
N VAL A 250 7.76 -25.36 -9.07
CA VAL A 250 7.14 -24.86 -7.82
C VAL A 250 8.18 -24.18 -6.94
N ASP A 251 9.36 -24.78 -6.84
CA ASP A 251 10.47 -24.34 -6.01
C ASP A 251 11.20 -23.12 -6.60
N GLY A 252 11.26 -23.00 -7.93
CA GLY A 252 11.80 -21.83 -8.63
C GLY A 252 10.89 -20.60 -8.54
N TYR A 253 9.59 -20.77 -8.28
CA TYR A 253 8.62 -19.67 -8.20
C TYR A 253 8.40 -19.09 -6.79
N ARG A 254 8.77 -19.81 -5.73
CA ARG A 254 9.09 -19.16 -4.45
C ARG A 254 10.46 -18.53 -4.63
N THR A 255 10.54 -17.25 -4.95
CA THR A 255 11.75 -16.48 -4.63
C THR A 255 11.96 -16.65 -3.13
N LEU A 256 12.84 -17.58 -2.75
CA LEU A 256 13.19 -17.77 -1.36
C LEU A 256 13.87 -16.48 -0.91
N ASP A 257 13.18 -15.75 -0.04
CA ASP A 257 13.78 -14.63 0.66
C ASP A 257 14.79 -15.21 1.66
N LEU A 258 16.05 -14.81 1.53
CA LEU A 258 17.15 -15.37 2.32
C LEU A 258 16.92 -15.15 3.81
N GLU A 259 16.38 -13.99 4.19
CA GLU A 259 16.11 -13.63 5.57
C GLU A 259 14.94 -14.42 6.15
N GLU A 260 13.85 -14.60 5.39
CA GLU A 260 12.75 -15.46 5.81
C GLU A 260 13.19 -16.92 5.99
N GLU A 261 14.01 -17.44 5.07
CA GLU A 261 14.52 -18.81 5.17
C GLU A 261 15.45 -19.01 6.36
N LEU A 262 16.36 -18.06 6.62
CA LEU A 262 17.25 -18.12 7.78
C LEU A 262 16.46 -18.08 9.10
N ALA A 263 15.41 -17.26 9.18
CA ALA A 263 14.53 -17.22 10.33
C ALA A 263 13.78 -18.56 10.52
N GLY A 264 13.25 -19.12 9.43
CA GLY A 264 12.56 -20.42 9.45
C GLY A 264 13.47 -21.58 9.85
N VAL A 265 14.67 -21.65 9.28
CA VAL A 265 15.69 -22.67 9.59
C VAL A 265 16.12 -22.58 11.05
N ARG A 266 16.38 -21.37 11.55
CA ARG A 266 16.74 -21.17 12.96
C ARG A 266 15.64 -21.73 13.88
N ALA A 267 14.39 -21.38 13.62
CA ALA A 267 13.26 -21.86 14.42
C ALA A 267 13.11 -23.39 14.37
N ALA A 268 13.30 -24.00 13.19
CA ALA A 268 13.22 -25.45 13.02
C ALA A 268 14.34 -26.20 13.77
N LEU A 269 15.58 -25.70 13.70
CA LEU A 269 16.72 -26.28 14.43
C LEU A 269 16.57 -26.12 15.95
N GLU A 270 16.12 -24.96 16.42
CA GLU A 270 15.85 -24.72 17.84
C GLU A 270 14.71 -25.62 18.36
N ALA A 271 13.65 -25.82 17.57
CA ALA A 271 12.57 -26.74 17.90
C ALA A 271 13.02 -28.22 17.95
N ALA A 272 14.03 -28.59 17.17
CA ALA A 272 14.67 -29.90 17.20
C ALA A 272 15.70 -30.05 18.35
N GLY A 273 15.90 -29.02 19.17
CA GLY A 273 16.81 -29.05 20.33
C GLY A 273 18.25 -28.62 20.02
N ALA A 274 18.54 -28.14 18.81
CA ALA A 274 19.85 -27.63 18.43
C ALA A 274 19.92 -26.11 18.61
N ARG A 275 20.95 -25.60 19.31
CA ARG A 275 21.19 -24.15 19.40
C ARG A 275 21.70 -23.64 18.04
N CYS A 276 20.95 -22.74 17.41
CA CYS A 276 21.32 -22.16 16.13
C CYS A 276 21.79 -20.70 16.26
N VAL A 277 22.99 -20.40 15.79
CA VAL A 277 23.56 -19.04 15.72
C VAL A 277 23.65 -18.62 14.27
N VAL A 278 23.14 -17.43 13.94
CA VAL A 278 23.08 -16.88 12.58
C VAL A 278 23.77 -15.52 12.55
N ASP A 279 24.79 -15.37 11.70
CA ASP A 279 25.48 -14.09 11.43
C ASP A 279 25.53 -13.83 9.92
N VAL A 280 24.91 -12.73 9.46
CA VAL A 280 24.61 -12.52 8.05
C VAL A 280 25.06 -11.13 7.62
N ARG A 281 25.95 -11.11 6.63
CA ARG A 281 26.42 -9.93 5.89
C ARG A 281 26.18 -10.15 4.40
N ALA A 282 24.97 -9.82 3.98
CA ALA A 282 24.48 -10.01 2.62
C ALA A 282 24.34 -8.69 1.83
N ASP A 283 24.93 -7.61 2.34
CA ASP A 283 24.89 -6.30 1.71
C ASP A 283 25.58 -6.33 0.34
N GLY A 284 24.87 -5.89 -0.70
CA GLY A 284 25.38 -5.84 -2.07
C GLY A 284 25.22 -7.12 -2.90
N LEU A 285 24.64 -8.19 -2.34
CA LEU A 285 24.35 -9.41 -3.12
C LEU A 285 23.18 -9.21 -4.09
N SER A 286 23.34 -9.74 -5.31
CA SER A 286 22.27 -9.75 -6.31
C SER A 286 21.08 -10.61 -5.84
N PRO A 287 19.85 -10.35 -6.32
CA PRO A 287 18.69 -11.18 -6.00
C PRO A 287 18.88 -12.66 -6.36
N ALA A 288 19.58 -12.95 -7.46
CA ALA A 288 19.91 -14.31 -7.87
C ALA A 288 20.89 -14.99 -6.90
N ALA A 289 21.92 -14.26 -6.43
CA ALA A 289 22.85 -14.76 -5.43
C ALA A 289 22.13 -15.06 -4.10
N ARG A 290 21.25 -14.15 -3.66
CA ARG A 290 20.45 -14.35 -2.42
C ARG A 290 19.56 -15.59 -2.51
N ALA A 291 18.90 -15.80 -3.65
CA ALA A 291 18.09 -17.00 -3.86
C ALA A 291 18.93 -18.29 -3.84
N LEU A 292 20.11 -18.31 -4.46
CA LEU A 292 21.02 -19.46 -4.41
C LEU A 292 21.50 -19.77 -2.99
N LEU A 293 21.82 -18.74 -2.21
CA LEU A 293 22.18 -18.91 -0.79
C LEU A 293 21.01 -19.39 0.05
N ALA A 294 19.79 -18.92 -0.22
CA ALA A 294 18.58 -19.38 0.48
C ALA A 294 18.32 -20.87 0.23
N TRP A 295 18.54 -21.33 -1.02
CA TRP A 295 18.56 -22.75 -1.36
C TRP A 295 19.59 -23.55 -0.56
N ALA A 296 20.82 -23.02 -0.47
CA ALA A 296 21.87 -23.69 0.27
C ALA A 296 21.59 -23.75 1.79
N VAL A 297 20.98 -22.72 2.36
CA VAL A 297 20.52 -22.70 3.75
C VAL A 297 19.46 -23.78 4.01
N ARG A 298 18.44 -23.87 3.15
CA ARG A 298 17.34 -24.85 3.32
C ARG A 298 17.84 -26.28 3.21
N GLU A 299 18.66 -26.57 2.20
CA GLU A 299 19.19 -27.92 1.99
C GLU A 299 20.16 -28.31 3.11
N GLY A 300 21.02 -27.37 3.54
CA GLY A 300 21.91 -27.57 4.67
C GLY A 300 21.15 -27.88 5.96
N ALA A 301 20.12 -27.11 6.29
CA ALA A 301 19.29 -27.34 7.47
C ALA A 301 18.56 -28.70 7.42
N THR A 302 18.06 -29.07 6.24
CA THR A 302 17.44 -30.38 6.01
C THR A 302 18.43 -31.50 6.26
N ASN A 303 19.69 -31.33 5.82
CA ASN A 303 20.76 -32.27 6.06
C ASN A 303 21.05 -32.44 7.55
N VAL A 304 21.15 -31.33 8.29
CA VAL A 304 21.33 -31.35 9.76
C VAL A 304 20.21 -32.13 10.44
N LEU A 305 18.95 -31.78 10.14
CA LEU A 305 17.79 -32.40 10.80
C LEU A 305 17.63 -33.90 10.49
N LYS A 306 17.99 -34.33 9.29
CA LYS A 306 17.83 -35.74 8.87
C LYS A 306 19.03 -36.61 9.27
N HIS A 307 20.24 -36.08 9.15
CA HIS A 307 21.47 -36.87 9.15
C HIS A 307 22.38 -36.61 10.36
N SER A 308 21.98 -35.75 11.30
CA SER A 308 22.72 -35.49 12.53
C SER A 308 21.88 -35.72 13.80
N THR A 309 22.55 -35.70 14.94
CA THR A 309 21.98 -35.45 16.26
C THR A 309 22.62 -34.17 16.82
N ALA A 310 22.71 -33.13 15.98
CA ALA A 310 23.38 -31.88 16.33
C ALA A 310 22.74 -31.24 17.56
N THR A 311 23.59 -30.72 18.45
CA THR A 311 23.19 -29.85 19.56
C THR A 311 23.52 -28.39 19.27
N ARG A 312 24.35 -28.13 18.25
CA ARG A 312 24.81 -26.79 17.84
C ARG A 312 24.87 -26.70 16.32
N CYS A 313 24.37 -25.59 15.80
CA CYS A 313 24.50 -25.22 14.39
C CYS A 313 24.87 -23.74 14.27
N ALA A 314 25.86 -23.41 13.46
CA ALA A 314 26.26 -22.04 13.16
C ALA A 314 26.13 -21.78 11.65
N ILE A 315 25.48 -20.68 11.30
CA ILE A 315 25.28 -20.24 9.92
C ILE A 315 25.90 -18.86 9.76
N THR A 316 26.88 -18.72 8.87
CA THR A 316 27.50 -17.45 8.54
C THR A 316 27.36 -17.15 7.06
N ILE A 317 27.08 -15.90 6.71
CA ILE A 317 27.11 -15.41 5.33
C ILE A 317 27.97 -14.17 5.28
N ASP A 318 29.05 -14.18 4.49
CA ASP A 318 29.88 -13.01 4.26
C ASP A 318 30.39 -12.99 2.81
N ARG A 319 30.30 -11.82 2.15
CA ARG A 319 30.78 -11.60 0.77
C ARG A 319 30.33 -12.69 -0.24
N GLY A 320 29.09 -13.16 -0.11
CA GLY A 320 28.54 -14.18 -1.01
C GLY A 320 28.95 -15.62 -0.69
N VAL A 321 29.62 -15.85 0.42
CA VAL A 321 29.98 -17.18 0.92
C VAL A 321 29.12 -17.51 2.12
N LEU A 322 28.36 -18.60 2.02
CA LEU A 322 27.63 -19.24 3.11
C LEU A 322 28.48 -20.37 3.69
N GLU A 323 28.63 -20.38 5.01
CA GLU A 323 29.16 -21.52 5.77
C GLU A 323 28.13 -21.95 6.82
N MET A 324 27.80 -23.24 6.82
CA MET A 324 26.93 -23.88 7.81
C MET A 324 27.69 -25.00 8.50
N ARG A 325 27.81 -24.92 9.81
CA ARG A 325 28.57 -25.86 10.65
C ARG A 325 27.68 -26.50 11.69
N ASN A 326 27.72 -27.82 11.84
CA ASN A 326 27.00 -28.52 12.89
C ASN A 326 27.82 -29.65 13.52
N ASP A 327 27.52 -29.98 14.77
CA ASP A 327 28.06 -31.13 15.49
C ASP A 327 27.19 -32.38 15.32
N GLY A 328 27.59 -33.50 15.93
CA GLY A 328 26.74 -34.71 16.05
C GLY A 328 26.43 -35.41 14.74
N VAL A 329 27.36 -35.42 13.78
CA VAL A 329 27.22 -36.12 12.50
C VAL A 329 27.13 -37.63 12.75
N ARG A 330 26.12 -38.32 12.19
CA ARG A 330 25.99 -39.78 12.34
C ARG A 330 27.03 -40.49 11.47
N ASP A 331 27.63 -41.57 11.99
CA ASP A 331 28.57 -42.41 11.25
C ASP A 331 27.92 -42.93 9.96
N GLY A 332 28.61 -42.76 8.82
CA GLY A 332 28.13 -43.15 7.48
C GLY A 332 27.48 -42.02 6.67
N ALA A 333 27.39 -40.80 7.18
CA ALA A 333 26.88 -39.62 6.46
C ALA A 333 27.84 -39.02 5.40
N ALA A 334 28.80 -39.83 4.90
CA ALA A 334 29.87 -39.35 4.03
C ALA A 334 29.46 -39.20 2.54
N ASP A 335 28.32 -39.77 2.12
CA ASP A 335 27.86 -39.65 0.74
C ASP A 335 26.81 -38.52 0.62
N PRO A 336 27.06 -37.47 -0.17
CA PRO A 336 26.09 -36.40 -0.37
C PRO A 336 24.79 -36.97 -0.96
N GLY A 337 23.70 -36.86 -0.19
CA GLY A 337 22.38 -37.22 -0.68
C GLY A 337 22.00 -36.47 -1.97
N SER A 338 20.98 -36.95 -2.67
CA SER A 338 20.54 -36.37 -3.95
C SER A 338 20.29 -34.85 -3.90
N GLY A 339 19.86 -34.32 -2.75
CA GLY A 339 19.63 -32.89 -2.56
C GLY A 339 20.91 -32.05 -2.55
N LEU A 340 21.98 -32.48 -1.85
CA LEU A 340 23.27 -31.77 -1.87
C LEU A 340 23.95 -31.85 -3.24
N ARG A 341 23.76 -32.96 -3.97
CA ARG A 341 24.24 -33.10 -5.36
C ARG A 341 23.55 -32.12 -6.30
N GLY A 342 22.22 -32.03 -6.24
CA GLY A 342 21.45 -31.07 -7.04
C GLY A 342 21.80 -29.61 -6.71
N LEU A 343 22.04 -29.29 -5.43
CA LEU A 343 22.51 -27.97 -5.01
C LEU A 343 23.91 -27.66 -5.56
N SER A 344 24.82 -28.63 -5.51
CA SER A 344 26.18 -28.50 -6.06
C SER A 344 26.15 -28.21 -7.57
N GLU A 345 25.41 -29.00 -8.35
CA GLU A 345 25.26 -28.82 -9.79
C GLU A 345 24.68 -27.44 -10.13
N ARG A 346 23.69 -26.97 -9.35
CA ARG A 346 23.07 -25.65 -9.53
C ARG A 346 24.04 -24.50 -9.24
N LEU A 347 24.80 -24.58 -8.14
CA LEU A 347 25.78 -23.55 -7.78
C LEU A 347 26.93 -23.48 -8.79
N VAL A 348 27.45 -24.63 -9.23
CA VAL A 348 28.51 -24.70 -10.24
C VAL A 348 28.03 -24.14 -11.59
N THR A 349 26.80 -24.48 -12.00
CA THR A 349 26.19 -23.95 -13.24
C THR A 349 26.04 -22.43 -13.20
N ALA A 350 25.78 -21.85 -12.02
CA ALA A 350 25.72 -20.42 -11.81
C ALA A 350 27.11 -19.74 -11.70
N GLY A 351 28.22 -20.48 -11.85
CA GLY A 351 29.58 -19.95 -11.72
C GLY A 351 30.07 -19.82 -10.27
N GLY A 352 29.39 -20.45 -9.32
CA GLY A 352 29.77 -20.53 -7.91
C GLY A 352 30.56 -21.80 -7.57
N SER A 353 30.71 -22.08 -6.27
CA SER A 353 31.32 -23.32 -5.77
C SER A 353 30.57 -23.88 -4.56
N PHE A 354 30.68 -25.18 -4.36
CA PHE A 354 29.99 -25.91 -3.29
C PHE A 354 30.88 -27.03 -2.74
N SER A 355 30.89 -27.20 -1.42
CA SER A 355 31.52 -28.33 -0.73
C SER A 355 30.73 -28.68 0.54
N ALA A 356 30.58 -29.96 0.84
CA ALA A 356 29.89 -30.43 2.04
C ALA A 356 30.61 -31.64 2.60
N GLU A 357 31.40 -31.45 3.66
CA GLU A 357 32.33 -32.47 4.15
C GLU A 357 32.43 -32.46 5.69
N PRO A 358 32.68 -33.62 6.33
CA PRO A 358 33.08 -33.68 7.72
C PRO A 358 34.42 -32.97 7.94
N THR A 359 34.55 -32.21 9.02
CA THR A 359 35.80 -31.54 9.41
C THR A 359 36.67 -32.48 10.27
N PRO A 360 38.01 -32.26 10.30
CA PRO A 360 38.91 -33.02 11.18
C PRO A 360 38.58 -32.88 12.68
N THR A 361 37.80 -31.87 13.07
CA THR A 361 37.38 -31.61 14.45
C THR A 361 36.07 -32.32 14.81
N GLY A 362 35.50 -33.13 13.91
CA GLY A 362 34.27 -33.89 14.14
C GLY A 362 32.96 -33.13 13.89
N GLU A 363 33.03 -31.98 13.23
CA GLU A 363 31.86 -31.23 12.77
C GLU A 363 31.53 -31.58 11.31
N PHE A 364 30.39 -31.15 10.80
CA PHE A 364 30.10 -31.11 9.36
C PHE A 364 30.11 -29.67 8.89
N LEU A 365 30.81 -29.38 7.78
CA LEU A 365 30.86 -28.06 7.17
C LEU A 365 30.26 -28.12 5.77
N LEU A 366 29.17 -27.39 5.57
CA LEU A 366 28.64 -27.05 4.25
C LEU A 366 29.10 -25.63 3.90
N ARG A 367 29.72 -25.48 2.73
CA ARG A 367 30.20 -24.21 2.21
C ARG A 367 29.68 -24.01 0.79
N ALA A 368 29.03 -22.88 0.55
CA ALA A 368 28.48 -22.49 -0.73
C ALA A 368 28.93 -21.06 -1.07
N ALA A 369 29.56 -20.86 -2.21
CA ALA A 369 29.96 -19.53 -2.69
C ALA A 369 29.23 -19.21 -3.99
N VAL A 370 28.63 -18.03 -4.05
CA VAL A 370 28.00 -17.47 -5.26
C VAL A 370 29.01 -16.59 -6.03
N PRO A 371 28.85 -16.43 -7.35
CA PRO A 371 29.68 -15.50 -8.11
C PRO A 371 29.54 -14.06 -7.60
N ALA A 372 30.65 -13.31 -7.67
CA ALA A 372 30.76 -11.92 -7.25
C ALA A 372 30.01 -10.95 -8.16
#